data_AF-A0A371YQF4-F1
#
_entry.id   AF-A0A371YQF4-F1
#
_cell.length_a   1.000
_cell.length_b   1.000
_cell.length_c   1.000
_cell.angle_alpha   90.00
_cell.angle_beta   90.00
_cell.angle_gamma   90.00
#
_symmetry.space_group_name_H-M   'P 1'
#
loop_
_entity.id
_entity.type
_entity.pdbx_description
1 polymer ?
#
loop_
_entity_poly.entity_id
_entity_poly.type
_entity_poly.pdbx_seq_one_letter_code
_entity_poly.pdbx_strand_id
1 'polypeptide(L)' 'MHNLKCKCCFKLLAKIGKYDQIEIKCPRCKTLNEFQSTLSALPERPERHIETGKIDDKHFCNTAIQS' A
#
# COMPACT_ATOMS: atom_id res chain seq x y z
N MET A 1 -13.96 1.12 13.65
CA MET A 1 -13.16 2.37 13.62
C MET A 1 -11.75 2.04 13.13
N HIS A 2 -11.20 2.84 12.22
CA HIS A 2 -9.89 2.67 11.60
C HIS A 2 -8.87 3.67 12.16
N ASN A 3 -7.63 3.23 12.36
CA ASN A 3 -6.53 4.09 12.78
C ASN A 3 -5.75 4.57 11.55
N LEU A 4 -5.81 5.87 11.26
CA LEU A 4 -5.01 6.47 10.21
C LEU A 4 -3.65 6.87 10.80
N LYS A 5 -2.58 6.32 10.22
CA LYS A 5 -1.20 6.61 10.61
C LYS A 5 -0.49 7.36 9.50
N CYS A 6 0.43 8.23 9.87
CA CYS A 6 1.24 8.94 8.89
C CYS A 6 2.08 7.97 8.06
N LYS A 7 2.10 8.16 6.73
CA LYS A 7 2.87 7.34 5.79
C LYS A 7 4.39 7.53 5.94
N CYS A 8 4.83 8.64 6.53
CA CYS A 8 6.24 8.97 6.72
C CYS A 8 6.75 8.58 8.12
N CYS A 9 6.11 9.07 9.20
CA CYS A 9 6.60 8.86 10.57
C CYS A 9 5.82 7.81 11.38
N PHE A 10 4.80 7.17 10.78
CA PHE A 10 3.95 6.13 11.37
C PHE A 10 3.22 6.54 12.66
N LYS A 11 3.26 7.82 13.04
CA LYS A 11 2.49 8.36 14.16
C LYS A 11 1.00 8.34 13.83
N LEU A 12 0.20 8.05 14.84
CA LEU A 12 -1.25 8.09 14.75
C LEU A 12 -1.69 9.52 14.44
N LEU A 13 -2.49 9.66 13.38
CA LEU A 13 -3.07 10.95 12.97
C LEU A 13 -4.52 11.06 13.44
N ALA A 14 -5.32 10.01 13.25
CA ALA A 14 -6.73 10.02 13.62
C ALA A 14 -7.29 8.61 13.85
N LYS A 15 -8.36 8.51 14.65
CA LYS A 15 -9.22 7.33 14.78
C LYS A 15 -10.59 7.67 14.18
N ILE A 16 -10.95 7.03 13.08
CA ILE A 16 -12.09 7.46 12.27
C ILE A 16 -13.04 6.29 12.05
N GLY A 17 -14.35 6.56 12.03
CA GLY A 17 -15.38 5.56 11.76
C GLY A 17 -15.43 5.20 10.29
N LYS A 18 -16.40 5.79 9.58
CA LYS A 18 -16.54 5.77 8.12
C LYS A 18 -16.05 7.10 7.58
N TYR A 19 -15.39 7.06 6.44
CA TYR A 19 -14.97 8.23 5.67
C TYR A 19 -15.02 7.84 4.19
N ASP A 20 -14.93 8.81 3.30
CA ASP A 20 -14.77 8.57 1.85
C ASP A 20 -13.39 9.03 1.40
N GLN A 21 -13.03 10.29 1.69
CA GLN A 21 -11.71 10.86 1.46
C GLN A 21 -11.30 11.75 2.64
N ILE A 22 -10.03 11.68 3.04
CA ILE A 22 -9.46 12.47 4.12
C ILE A 22 -8.05 12.92 3.77
N GLU A 23 -7.79 14.20 3.97
CA GLU A 23 -6.47 14.80 3.85
C GLU A 23 -6.05 15.39 5.18
N ILE A 24 -4.89 14.96 5.68
CA ILE A 24 -4.41 15.38 6.99
C ILE A 24 -2.90 15.61 6.97
N LYS A 25 -2.50 16.83 7.35
CA LYS A 25 -1.11 17.17 7.55
C LYS A 25 -0.62 16.60 8.88
N CYS A 26 0.52 15.90 8.85
CA CYS A 26 1.15 15.42 10.07
C CYS A 26 1.82 16.60 10.81
N PRO A 27 1.49 16.87 12.09
CA PRO A 27 2.11 17.96 12.84
C PRO A 27 3.60 17.73 13.12
N ARG A 28 4.06 16.47 13.09
CA ARG A 28 5.45 16.10 13.42
C ARG A 28 6.39 16.20 12.21
N CYS A 29 6.05 15.55 11.10
CA CYS A 29 6.89 15.49 9.90
C CYS A 29 6.42 16.39 8.76
N LYS A 30 5.29 17.10 8.92
CA LYS A 30 4.69 18.01 7.94
C LYS A 30 4.22 17.36 6.63
N THR A 31 4.38 16.05 6.47
CA THR A 31 3.82 15.28 5.35
C THR A 31 2.30 15.44 5.28
N LEU A 32 1.79 15.75 4.09
CA LEU A 32 0.36 15.71 3.79
C LEU A 32 -0.02 14.26 3.48
N ASN A 33 -0.95 13.69 4.23
CA ASN A 33 -1.37 12.30 4.08
C ASN A 33 -2.79 12.27 3.52
N GLU A 34 -2.92 11.65 2.36
CA GLU A 34 -4.20 11.44 1.68
C GLU A 34 -4.65 10.00 1.91
N PHE A 35 -5.87 9.82 2.43
CA PHE A 35 -6.51 8.55 2.68
C PHE A 35 -7.82 8.49 1.92
N GLN A 36 -8.05 7.37 1.27
CA GLN A 36 -9.31 7.06 0.63
C GLN A 36 -9.89 5.81 1.28
N SER A 37 -11.19 5.85 1.54
CA SER A 37 -11.89 4.70 2.06
C SER A 37 -11.94 3.64 1.00
N THR A 38 -11.41 2.46 1.32
CA THR A 38 -11.57 1.30 0.45
C THR A 38 -13.03 0.87 0.54
N LEU A 39 -13.87 1.39 -0.35
CA LEU A 39 -15.13 0.73 -0.67
C LEU A 39 -14.74 -0.66 -1.17
N SER A 40 -15.17 -1.66 -0.41
CA SER A 40 -14.92 -3.09 -0.59
C SER A 40 -14.70 -3.52 -2.05
N ALA A 41 -13.48 -3.97 -2.34
CA ALA A 41 -12.99 -4.82 -3.44
C ALA A 41 -13.68 -4.72 -4.83
N LEU A 42 -12.89 -4.39 -5.86
CA LEU A 42 -13.00 -5.11 -7.14
C LEU A 42 -11.90 -6.19 -7.22
N PRO A 43 -12.19 -7.32 -7.88
CA PRO A 43 -11.50 -8.59 -7.70
C PRO A 43 -10.21 -8.71 -8.52
N GLU A 44 -9.38 -9.66 -8.07
CA GLU A 44 -8.42 -10.49 -8.81
C GLU A 44 -7.40 -9.81 -9.75
N ARG A 45 -6.14 -9.89 -9.30
CA ARG A 45 -4.94 -10.13 -10.11
C ARG A 45 -5.25 -10.54 -11.57
N PRO A 46 -4.82 -9.76 -12.58
CA PRO A 46 -4.60 -10.33 -13.90
C PRO A 46 -3.52 -11.41 -13.79
N GLU A 47 -3.87 -12.65 -14.12
CA GLU A 47 -2.91 -13.72 -14.36
C GLU A 47 -1.91 -13.31 -15.47
N ARG A 48 -0.67 -13.83 -15.38
CA ARG A 48 0.53 -13.34 -16.08
C ARG A 48 0.44 -13.43 -17.61
N HIS A 49 1.05 -12.47 -18.32
CA HIS A 49 1.71 -12.78 -19.59
C HIS A 49 3.23 -12.84 -19.36
N ILE A 50 3.77 -14.05 -19.37
CA ILE A 50 5.22 -14.27 -19.53
C ILE A 50 5.47 -14.12 -21.03
N GLU A 51 5.96 -12.96 -21.46
CA GLU A 51 6.56 -12.83 -22.79
C GLU A 51 8.07 -12.77 -22.62
N THR A 52 8.70 -13.89 -23.01
CA THR A 52 10.13 -14.08 -23.18
C THR A 52 10.76 -12.98 -24.05
N GLY A 53 11.67 -12.19 -23.48
CA GLY A 53 12.41 -11.17 -24.23
C GLY A 53 13.53 -10.48 -23.46
N LYS A 54 14.66 -11.18 -23.30
CA LYS A 54 16.03 -10.69 -23.03
C LYS A 54 16.19 -9.48 -22.08
N ILE A 55 16.49 -9.74 -20.81
CA ILE A 55 17.45 -8.90 -20.07
C ILE A 55 18.33 -9.78 -19.19
N ASP A 56 19.56 -9.31 -19.09
CA ASP A 56 20.75 -9.94 -18.53
C ASP A 56 20.60 -10.41 -17.07
N ASP A 57 21.48 -11.34 -16.75
CA ASP A 57 21.44 -12.29 -15.65
C ASP A 57 21.77 -11.68 -14.26
N LYS A 58 21.18 -12.28 -13.22
CA LYS A 58 21.55 -12.23 -11.79
C LYS A 58 21.17 -11.00 -10.96
N HIS A 59 20.09 -11.13 -10.19
CA HIS A 59 20.18 -11.40 -8.75
C HIS A 59 18.87 -11.99 -8.24
N PHE A 60 18.88 -13.32 -8.12
CA PHE A 60 17.82 -14.16 -7.61
C PHE A 60 18.00 -14.32 -6.10
N CYS A 61 17.12 -13.72 -5.30
CA CYS A 61 16.94 -14.10 -3.90
C CYS A 61 15.75 -15.05 -3.83
N ASN A 62 16.05 -16.35 -3.86
CA ASN A 62 15.16 -17.43 -3.48
C ASN A 62 14.45 -17.15 -2.14
N THR A 63 13.16 -17.40 -2.10
CA THR A 63 12.56 -18.21 -1.01
C THR A 63 11.51 -19.11 -1.63
N ALA A 64 11.94 -20.32 -1.99
CA ALA A 64 11.09 -21.46 -2.24
C ALA A 64 10.74 -22.13 -0.90
N ILE A 65 9.45 -22.33 -0.63
CA ILE A 65 8.82 -23.36 0.22
C ILE A 65 7.33 -23.36 -0.20
N GLN A 66 6.61 -24.44 -0.53
CA GLN A 66 6.85 -25.87 -0.73
C GLN A 66 5.59 -26.46 -1.41
N SER A 67 5.78 -27.42 -2.31
CA SER A 67 5.11 -28.74 -2.30
C SER A 67 5.95 -29.68 -3.15
#